data_AF-A0A494RD10-F1
#
_entry.id   AF-A0A494RD10-F1
#
_cell.length_a   1.000
_cell.length_b   1.000
_cell.length_c   1.000
_cell.angle_alpha   90.00
_cell.angle_beta   90.00
_cell.angle_gamma   90.00
#
_symmetry.space_group_name_H-M   'P 1'
#
loop_
_entity.id
_entity.type
_entity.pdbx_description
1 polymer ?
#
loop_
_entity_poly.entity_id
_entity_poly.type
_entity_poly.pdbx_seq_one_letter_code
_entity_poly.pdbx_strand_id
1 'polypeptide(L)'
;MNKKLLAGLNESQRDALVPYYLHHVIPGRGLGALASKIKTAEDLYEYLLLDPKVSGQIKTSRIAEAVASTQLYLHRCREQLEPDTVQSAMENASRENGYFSRWNAYNKRYSTWAGLQRLLYYPASYIDPELRYSKTQLFEELETAINQGRITEERAEQAFSQYVSGLRKVLDIRYDAGYQVEPAGERGVAYFLGSIPSTPGEYYWRRVDKTDYGDNSRVRNPASWSQWLKIDAPLQPMQGTVPAIVYFANRLHVLCIHEYPSDAINVGSEVGTLAQAKNIRELQIATLRPNGQWNIRNWPVGINVDGVFAAELRNDLQDPAPKLGVFTRTSKGINVIRFSKILQALDSPEDIIISGVAYNNRNFPDYYDIPVLQPLVWQPPVPPVYIF
;
A
#
# COMPACT_ATOMS: atom_id res chain seq x y z
N MET A 1 25.50 43.52 42.30
CA MET A 1 26.63 42.99 41.52
C MET A 1 26.42 43.35 40.05
N ASN A 2 27.37 44.03 39.41
CA ASN A 2 27.20 44.55 38.04
C ASN A 2 27.24 43.38 37.03
N LYS A 3 26.10 43.06 36.41
CA LYS A 3 25.96 41.96 35.45
C LYS A 3 26.91 42.08 34.25
N LYS A 4 27.23 43.31 33.84
CA LYS A 4 28.16 43.59 32.74
C LYS A 4 29.61 43.28 33.13
N LEU A 5 29.99 43.58 34.36
CA LEU A 5 31.31 43.25 34.90
C LEU A 5 31.51 41.72 34.97
N LEU A 6 30.52 40.99 35.50
CA LEU A 6 30.55 39.54 35.58
C LEU A 6 30.64 38.87 34.21
N ALA A 7 29.86 39.35 33.24
CA ALA A 7 29.92 38.84 31.87
C ALA A 7 31.31 39.04 31.26
N GLY A 8 31.92 40.22 31.44
CA GLY A 8 33.28 40.51 30.96
C GLY A 8 34.36 39.66 31.63
N LEU A 9 34.22 39.39 32.94
CA LEU A 9 35.13 38.48 33.66
C LEU A 9 35.04 37.04 33.14
N ASN A 10 33.82 36.53 32.91
CA ASN A 10 33.63 35.18 32.36
C ASN A 10 34.19 35.05 30.94
N GLU A 11 34.01 36.07 30.10
CA GLU A 11 34.58 36.11 28.75
C GLU A 11 36.11 36.15 28.80
N SER A 12 36.70 36.95 29.69
CA SER A 12 38.16 36.98 29.88
C SER A 12 38.73 35.64 30.40
N GLN A 13 38.01 34.97 31.32
CA GLN A 13 38.38 33.63 31.80
C GLN A 13 38.32 32.60 30.68
N ARG A 14 37.25 32.60 29.89
CA ARG A 14 37.08 31.74 28.71
C ARG A 14 38.20 31.95 27.70
N ASP A 15 38.53 33.20 27.38
CA ASP A 15 39.57 33.56 26.41
C ASP A 15 40.97 33.12 26.86
N ALA A 16 41.21 33.01 28.17
CA ALA A 16 42.43 32.41 28.73
C ALA A 16 42.38 30.87 28.78
N LEU A 17 41.25 30.29 29.16
CA LEU A 17 41.10 28.84 29.35
C LEU A 17 41.08 28.07 28.03
N VAL A 18 40.49 28.61 26.96
CA VAL A 18 40.39 27.92 25.67
C VAL A 18 41.79 27.65 25.06
N PRO A 19 42.68 28.64 24.91
CA PRO A 19 44.06 28.38 24.46
C PRO A 19 44.81 27.45 25.41
N TYR A 20 44.67 27.63 26.73
CA TYR A 20 45.33 26.77 27.71
C TYR A 20 44.90 25.29 27.56
N TYR A 21 43.60 25.04 27.41
CA TYR A 21 43.05 23.71 27.26
C TYR A 21 43.53 23.03 25.96
N LEU A 22 43.54 23.78 24.86
CA LEU A 22 44.04 23.31 23.56
C LEU A 22 45.54 22.93 23.60
N HIS A 23 46.38 23.76 24.22
CA HIS A 23 47.84 23.56 24.20
C HIS A 23 48.34 22.58 25.27
N HIS A 24 47.73 22.55 26.45
CA HIS A 24 48.26 21.80 27.58
C HIS A 24 47.43 20.58 27.97
N VAL A 25 46.10 20.63 27.79
CA VAL A 25 45.21 19.56 28.27
C VAL A 25 44.91 18.53 27.19
N ILE A 26 44.59 18.96 25.97
CA ILE A 26 44.29 18.05 24.84
C ILE A 26 45.43 17.05 24.56
N PRO A 27 46.72 17.46 24.48
CA PRO A 27 47.82 16.51 24.23
C PRO A 27 47.99 15.47 25.33
N GLY A 28 47.69 15.83 26.59
CA GLY A 28 47.83 14.95 27.75
C GLY A 28 46.63 14.04 28.02
N ARG A 29 45.51 14.20 27.30
CA ARG A 29 44.24 13.50 27.57
C ARG A 29 44.19 12.07 26.98
N GLY A 30 45.26 11.61 26.33
CA GLY A 30 45.32 10.24 25.78
C GLY A 30 44.42 10.01 24.56
N LEU A 31 44.15 11.05 23.76
CA LEU A 31 43.22 10.98 22.61
C LEU A 31 43.85 10.42 21.32
N GLY A 32 45.09 9.93 21.37
CA GLY A 32 45.80 9.38 20.22
C GLY A 32 45.83 10.35 19.02
N ALA A 33 45.48 9.85 17.83
CA ALA A 33 45.46 10.63 16.58
C ALA A 33 44.39 11.75 16.55
N LEU A 34 43.43 11.76 17.49
CA LEU A 34 42.45 12.84 17.58
C LEU A 34 43.03 14.12 18.18
N ALA A 35 44.03 14.00 19.08
CA ALA A 35 44.67 15.15 19.72
C ALA A 35 45.32 16.09 18.70
N SER A 36 45.84 15.55 17.58
CA SER A 36 46.45 16.35 16.51
C SER A 36 45.44 17.04 15.60
N LYS A 37 44.16 16.68 15.67
CA LYS A 37 43.07 17.28 14.88
C LYS A 37 42.42 18.45 15.59
N ILE A 38 42.43 18.48 16.93
CA ILE A 38 41.81 19.54 17.74
C ILE A 38 42.80 20.69 17.91
N LYS A 39 42.68 21.75 17.10
CA LYS A 39 43.61 22.91 17.13
C LYS A 39 42.91 24.25 17.34
N THR A 40 41.63 24.33 17.01
CA THR A 40 40.84 25.56 17.03
C THR A 40 39.75 25.50 18.09
N ALA A 41 39.17 26.65 18.41
CA ALA A 41 38.01 26.73 19.30
C ALA A 41 36.77 26.04 18.69
N GLU A 42 36.65 26.02 17.36
CA GLU A 42 35.67 25.24 16.62
C GLU A 42 35.86 23.74 16.84
N ASP A 43 37.10 23.23 16.73
CA ASP A 43 37.36 21.81 16.99
C ASP A 43 37.05 21.45 18.46
N LEU A 44 37.29 22.39 19.38
CA LEU A 44 36.94 22.24 20.78
C LEU A 44 35.43 22.20 21.01
N TYR A 45 34.67 23.03 20.27
CA TYR A 45 33.20 22.98 20.27
C TYR A 45 32.70 21.62 19.80
N GLU A 46 33.23 21.12 18.68
CA GLU A 46 32.84 19.83 18.13
C GLU A 46 33.14 18.68 19.08
N TYR A 47 34.30 18.75 19.76
CA TYR A 47 34.75 17.71 20.68
C TYR A 47 34.04 17.76 22.05
N LEU A 48 33.83 18.94 22.63
CA LEU A 48 33.15 19.10 23.92
C LEU A 48 31.63 19.18 23.79
N LEU A 49 31.12 19.37 22.58
CA LEU A 49 29.70 19.58 22.26
C LEU A 49 29.10 20.83 22.95
N LEU A 50 29.97 21.79 23.29
CA LEU A 50 29.66 23.02 24.02
C LEU A 50 30.40 24.17 23.36
N ASP A 51 29.71 25.26 23.03
CA ASP A 51 30.30 26.37 22.29
C ASP A 51 31.17 27.25 23.22
N PRO A 52 32.51 27.27 23.04
CA PRO A 52 33.41 28.04 23.87
C PRO A 52 33.48 29.51 23.44
N LYS A 53 32.68 29.97 22.46
CA LYS A 53 32.64 31.37 21.98
C LYS A 53 31.37 32.12 22.40
N VAL A 54 30.48 31.48 23.16
CA VAL A 54 29.24 32.07 23.69
C VAL A 54 29.56 33.26 24.61
N SER A 55 28.77 34.34 24.51
CA SER A 55 28.91 35.53 25.35
C SER A 55 28.40 35.28 26.78
N GLY A 56 28.95 36.02 27.76
CA GLY A 56 28.56 35.91 29.17
C GLY A 56 27.13 36.38 29.48
N GLN A 57 26.39 36.85 28.47
CA GLN A 57 25.02 37.35 28.59
C GLN A 57 23.96 36.29 28.27
N ILE A 58 24.34 35.22 27.55
CA ILE A 58 23.43 34.15 27.16
C ILE A 58 23.10 33.28 28.40
N LYS A 59 21.83 32.93 28.54
CA LYS A 59 21.33 32.11 29.66
C LYS A 59 20.69 30.84 29.13
N THR A 60 21.16 29.72 29.66
CA THR A 60 20.64 28.38 29.40
C THR A 60 20.45 27.66 30.74
N SER A 61 19.58 26.65 30.77
CA SER A 61 19.49 25.74 31.92
C SER A 61 20.47 24.58 31.72
N ARG A 62 20.94 23.97 32.81
CA ARG A 62 21.87 22.82 32.70
C ARG A 62 21.28 21.66 31.89
N ILE A 63 19.98 21.42 32.03
CA ILE A 63 19.27 20.37 31.29
C ILE A 63 19.16 20.74 29.81
N ALA A 64 18.81 21.99 29.49
CA ALA A 64 18.71 22.43 28.10
C ALA A 64 20.05 22.32 27.37
N GLU A 65 21.14 22.70 28.02
CA GLU A 65 22.49 22.58 27.47
C GLU A 65 22.89 21.12 27.25
N ALA A 66 22.68 20.25 28.26
CA ALA A 66 22.96 18.82 28.12
C ALA A 66 22.15 18.16 26.99
N VAL A 67 20.89 18.56 26.81
CA VAL A 67 20.05 18.12 25.69
C VAL A 67 20.62 18.59 24.36
N ALA A 68 21.05 19.85 24.24
CA ALA A 68 21.64 20.39 23.02
C ALA A 68 22.94 19.66 22.65
N SER A 69 23.84 19.45 23.61
CA SER A 69 25.07 18.68 23.41
C SER A 69 24.79 17.25 22.96
N THR A 70 23.83 16.58 23.60
CA THR A 70 23.42 15.20 23.24
C THR A 70 22.82 15.14 21.84
N GLN A 71 21.98 16.11 21.47
CA GLN A 71 21.38 16.21 20.14
C GLN A 71 22.43 16.44 19.06
N LEU A 72 23.42 17.30 19.32
CA LEU A 72 24.54 17.55 18.41
C LEU A 72 25.34 16.26 18.19
N TYR A 73 25.70 15.55 19.25
CA TYR A 73 26.42 14.28 19.17
C TYR A 73 25.64 13.23 18.36
N LEU A 74 24.38 13.00 18.69
CA LEU A 74 23.53 12.04 17.97
C LEU A 74 23.39 12.40 16.49
N HIS A 75 23.31 13.69 16.17
CA HIS A 75 23.29 14.12 14.77
C HIS A 75 24.61 13.81 14.07
N ARG A 76 25.76 14.11 14.69
CA ARG A 76 27.09 13.82 14.14
C ARG A 76 27.34 12.32 13.96
N CYS A 77 26.92 11.48 14.90
CA CYS A 77 26.97 10.02 14.74
C CYS A 77 26.13 9.56 13.54
N ARG A 78 24.91 10.09 13.38
CA ARG A 78 24.02 9.73 12.27
C ARG A 78 24.60 10.13 10.90
N GLU A 79 25.24 11.28 10.82
CA GLU A 79 25.92 11.77 9.61
C GLU A 79 27.32 11.15 9.42
N GLN A 80 27.70 10.17 10.24
CA GLN A 80 29.00 9.49 10.18
C GLN A 80 30.20 10.45 10.33
N LEU A 81 30.02 11.55 11.05
CA LEU A 81 31.07 12.53 11.35
C LEU A 81 31.91 12.14 12.58
N GLU A 82 31.36 11.30 13.45
CA GLU A 82 32.08 10.76 14.61
C GLU A 82 32.88 9.50 14.23
N PRO A 83 34.14 9.37 14.68
CA PRO A 83 34.93 8.17 14.47
C PRO A 83 34.39 6.99 15.29
N ASP A 84 34.64 5.77 14.81
CA ASP A 84 34.46 4.51 15.55
C ASP A 84 33.04 4.28 16.13
N THR A 85 32.00 4.80 15.47
CA THR A 85 30.61 4.51 15.85
C THR A 85 30.34 3.01 15.77
N VAL A 86 29.67 2.45 16.79
CA VAL A 86 29.29 1.03 16.81
C VAL A 86 28.26 0.77 15.71
N GLN A 87 28.71 0.16 14.60
CA GLN A 87 27.92 -0.03 13.40
C GLN A 87 26.60 -0.77 13.67
N SER A 88 26.64 -1.83 14.50
CA SER A 88 25.44 -2.59 14.86
C SER A 88 24.41 -1.76 15.64
N ALA A 89 24.85 -0.80 16.47
CA ALA A 89 23.97 0.11 17.18
C ALA A 89 23.33 1.13 16.22
N MET A 90 24.11 1.66 15.28
CA MET A 90 23.63 2.58 14.24
C MET A 90 22.61 1.92 13.32
N GLU A 91 22.88 0.68 12.90
CA GLU A 91 21.96 -0.12 12.10
C GLU A 91 20.66 -0.38 12.86
N ASN A 92 20.73 -0.86 14.10
CA ASN A 92 19.56 -1.10 14.94
C ASN A 92 18.71 0.18 15.14
N ALA A 93 19.36 1.32 15.39
CA ALA A 93 18.67 2.60 15.56
C ALA A 93 18.08 3.14 14.24
N SER A 94 18.65 2.76 13.09
CA SER A 94 18.22 3.20 11.75
C SER A 94 17.21 2.26 11.08
N ARG A 95 16.93 1.10 11.67
CA ARG A 95 15.85 0.20 11.22
C ARG A 95 14.52 0.93 11.13
N GLU A 96 13.60 0.37 10.34
CA GLU A 96 12.22 0.82 10.30
C GLU A 96 11.63 0.88 11.72
N ASN A 97 10.97 2.00 12.05
CA ASN A 97 10.48 2.31 13.39
C ASN A 97 11.54 2.48 14.50
N GLY A 98 12.83 2.43 14.17
CA GLY A 98 13.94 2.73 15.08
C GLY A 98 14.08 4.22 15.41
N TYR A 99 14.93 4.54 16.39
CA TYR A 99 15.09 5.90 16.90
C TYR A 99 15.57 6.91 15.82
N PHE A 100 16.54 6.54 14.98
CA PHE A 100 17.05 7.40 13.91
C PHE A 100 16.13 7.47 12.69
N SER A 101 15.34 6.42 12.43
CA SER A 101 14.31 6.49 11.38
C SER A 101 13.29 7.62 11.63
N ARG A 102 13.06 7.93 12.92
CA ARG A 102 12.16 8.98 13.41
C ARG A 102 12.87 10.28 13.79
N TRP A 103 14.18 10.39 13.53
CA TRP A 103 14.98 11.54 13.98
C TRP A 103 14.47 12.87 13.45
N ASN A 104 14.38 13.01 12.12
CA ASN A 104 14.00 14.27 11.49
C ASN A 104 12.54 14.67 11.81
N ALA A 105 11.64 13.69 11.90
CA ALA A 105 10.23 13.92 12.14
C ALA A 105 9.90 14.22 13.62
N TYR A 106 10.53 13.51 14.55
CA TYR A 106 10.11 13.52 15.97
C TYR A 106 11.26 13.73 16.96
N ASN A 107 12.36 12.99 16.83
CA ASN A 107 13.33 12.90 17.93
C ASN A 107 14.40 14.01 17.93
N LYS A 108 14.58 14.74 16.83
CA LYS A 108 15.59 15.81 16.71
C LYS A 108 15.29 17.03 17.60
N ARG A 109 14.02 17.34 17.85
CA ARG A 109 13.60 18.50 18.65
C ARG A 109 12.78 18.03 19.84
N TYR A 110 13.01 18.67 20.99
CA TYR A 110 12.27 18.33 22.21
C TYR A 110 10.75 18.51 22.04
N SER A 111 10.30 19.56 21.35
CA SER A 111 8.88 19.85 21.16
C SER A 111 8.15 18.78 20.37
N THR A 112 8.73 18.29 19.27
CA THR A 112 8.14 17.23 18.45
C THR A 112 8.15 15.88 19.18
N TRP A 113 9.23 15.58 19.92
CA TRP A 113 9.30 14.39 20.76
C TRP A 113 8.24 14.44 21.88
N ALA A 114 8.13 15.57 22.59
CA ALA A 114 7.14 15.76 23.66
C ALA A 114 5.70 15.71 23.11
N GLY A 115 5.48 16.25 21.90
CA GLY A 115 4.22 16.13 21.19
C GLY A 115 3.85 14.67 20.90
N LEU A 116 4.80 13.88 20.38
CA LEU A 116 4.60 12.44 20.16
C LEU A 116 4.30 11.68 21.45
N GLN A 117 5.04 11.95 22.54
CA GLN A 117 4.77 11.34 23.85
C GLN A 117 3.37 11.69 24.34
N ARG A 118 2.98 12.96 24.26
CA ARG A 118 1.63 13.40 24.65
C ARG A 118 0.55 12.77 23.77
N LEU A 119 0.77 12.63 22.47
CA LEU A 119 -0.17 11.96 21.56
C LEU A 119 -0.44 10.50 21.99
N LEU A 120 0.58 9.79 22.45
CA LEU A 120 0.45 8.40 22.92
C LEU A 120 -0.39 8.29 24.20
N TYR A 121 -0.25 9.24 25.14
CA TYR A 121 -0.97 9.22 26.42
C TYR A 121 -2.32 9.93 26.39
N TYR A 122 -2.46 10.95 25.55
CA TYR A 122 -3.62 11.84 25.48
C TYR A 122 -4.10 12.02 24.03
N PRO A 123 -4.44 10.94 23.30
CA PRO A 123 -4.83 11.03 21.91
C PRO A 123 -6.08 11.90 21.69
N ALA A 124 -7.03 11.88 22.64
CA ALA A 124 -8.23 12.71 22.59
C ALA A 124 -7.94 14.22 22.45
N SER A 125 -6.82 14.71 22.98
CA SER A 125 -6.42 16.12 22.83
C SER A 125 -5.95 16.49 21.42
N TYR A 126 -5.73 15.49 20.55
CA TYR A 126 -5.25 15.65 19.18
C TYR A 126 -6.26 15.18 18.13
N ILE A 127 -7.38 14.58 18.54
CA ILE A 127 -8.43 14.16 17.61
C ILE A 127 -9.22 15.39 17.20
N ASP A 128 -9.16 15.69 15.90
CA ASP A 128 -10.05 16.62 15.23
C ASP A 128 -10.90 15.83 14.23
N PRO A 129 -12.25 15.80 14.37
CA PRO A 129 -13.13 15.09 13.46
C PRO A 129 -12.94 15.49 11.98
N GLU A 130 -12.62 16.76 11.71
CA GLU A 130 -12.43 17.30 10.37
C GLU A 130 -11.09 16.89 9.76
N LEU A 131 -10.08 16.55 10.57
CA LEU A 131 -8.75 16.16 10.10
C LEU A 131 -8.53 14.65 10.10
N ARG A 132 -9.60 13.86 10.22
CA ARG A 132 -9.52 12.41 10.13
C ARG A 132 -8.87 11.99 8.81
N TYR A 133 -7.79 11.21 8.90
CA TYR A 133 -7.18 10.58 7.73
C TYR A 133 -8.05 9.45 7.16
N SER A 134 -7.91 9.18 5.86
CA SER A 134 -8.57 8.07 5.16
C SER A 134 -10.10 8.09 5.31
N LYS A 135 -10.72 9.26 5.06
CA LYS A 135 -12.18 9.37 4.99
C LYS A 135 -12.70 8.56 3.81
N THR A 136 -13.87 7.96 3.99
CA THR A 136 -14.58 7.30 2.89
C THR A 136 -15.21 8.35 1.99
N GLN A 137 -15.40 8.05 0.70
CA GLN A 137 -16.06 8.97 -0.26
C GLN A 137 -17.43 9.42 0.28
N LEU A 138 -18.19 8.49 0.85
CA LEU A 138 -19.49 8.76 1.48
C LEU A 138 -19.42 9.79 2.63
N PHE A 139 -18.33 9.78 3.40
CA PHE A 139 -18.14 10.72 4.51
C PHE A 139 -17.67 12.09 4.00
N GLU A 140 -16.83 12.13 2.96
CA GLU A 140 -16.42 13.38 2.31
C GLU A 140 -17.62 14.07 1.64
N GLU A 141 -18.54 13.30 1.04
CA GLU A 141 -19.81 13.80 0.51
C GLU A 141 -20.69 14.40 1.63
N LEU A 142 -20.78 13.74 2.79
CA LEU A 142 -21.50 14.26 3.96
C LEU A 142 -20.89 15.58 4.46
N GLU A 143 -19.57 15.64 4.62
CA GLU A 143 -18.88 16.87 5.02
C GLU A 143 -19.13 18.00 4.03
N THR A 144 -19.05 17.69 2.73
CA THR A 144 -19.32 18.66 1.66
C THR A 144 -20.75 19.17 1.73
N ALA A 145 -21.74 18.28 1.93
CA ALA A 145 -23.14 18.65 2.04
C ALA A 145 -23.42 19.55 3.25
N ILE A 146 -22.82 19.25 4.40
CA ILE A 146 -22.99 20.05 5.63
C ILE A 146 -22.29 21.41 5.53
N ASN A 147 -21.13 21.47 4.86
CA ASN A 147 -20.36 22.71 4.69
C ASN A 147 -20.99 23.70 3.68
N GLN A 148 -22.07 23.34 2.99
CA GLN A 148 -22.75 24.20 2.03
C GLN A 148 -23.67 25.23 2.71
N GLY A 149 -23.09 26.38 3.05
CA GLY A 149 -23.82 27.54 3.55
C GLY A 149 -24.24 27.41 5.01
N ARG A 150 -25.38 28.01 5.39
CA ARG A 150 -25.85 27.97 6.78
C ARG A 150 -26.38 26.59 7.12
N ILE A 151 -25.91 26.01 8.22
CA ILE A 151 -26.44 24.77 8.78
C ILE A 151 -27.79 25.07 9.44
N THR A 152 -28.84 24.37 9.00
CA THR A 152 -30.16 24.31 9.65
C THR A 152 -30.47 22.85 9.97
N GLU A 153 -31.45 22.62 10.84
CA GLU A 153 -31.85 21.26 11.24
C GLU A 153 -32.26 20.41 10.03
N GLU A 154 -33.04 20.99 9.12
CA GLU A 154 -33.54 20.32 7.92
C GLU A 154 -32.40 19.92 6.98
N ARG A 155 -31.38 20.78 6.83
CA ARG A 155 -30.21 20.48 6.00
C ARG A 155 -29.35 19.38 6.61
N ALA A 156 -29.17 19.41 7.93
CA ALA A 156 -28.43 18.38 8.64
C ALA A 156 -29.14 17.02 8.52
N GLU A 157 -30.46 16.98 8.70
CA GLU A 157 -31.28 15.77 8.53
C GLU A 157 -31.22 15.23 7.09
N GLN A 158 -31.30 16.10 6.09
CA GLN A 158 -31.19 15.72 4.69
C GLN A 158 -29.81 15.11 4.37
N ALA A 159 -28.72 15.77 4.79
CA ALA A 159 -27.36 15.29 4.56
C ALA A 159 -27.12 13.94 5.26
N PHE A 160 -27.63 13.78 6.48
CA PHE A 160 -27.55 12.52 7.22
C PHE A 160 -28.37 11.40 6.54
N SER A 161 -29.58 11.71 6.06
CA SER A 161 -30.42 10.75 5.35
C SER A 161 -29.77 10.27 4.04
N GLN A 162 -29.07 11.15 3.33
CA GLN A 162 -28.28 10.79 2.15
C GLN A 162 -27.11 9.88 2.52
N TYR A 163 -26.39 10.19 3.60
CA TYR A 163 -25.31 9.36 4.12
C TYR A 163 -25.78 7.95 4.49
N VAL A 164 -26.87 7.82 5.27
CA VAL A 164 -27.44 6.52 5.65
C VAL A 164 -27.90 5.73 4.43
N SER A 165 -28.48 6.40 3.44
CA SER A 165 -28.90 5.76 2.18
C SER A 165 -27.71 5.22 1.38
N GLY A 166 -26.61 5.97 1.31
CA GLY A 166 -25.37 5.51 0.70
C GLY A 166 -24.72 4.37 1.48
N LEU A 167 -24.73 4.44 2.82
CA LEU A 167 -24.21 3.38 3.67
C LEU A 167 -24.97 2.07 3.46
N ARG A 168 -26.31 2.13 3.34
CA ARG A 168 -27.13 0.95 3.04
C ARG A 168 -26.69 0.26 1.75
N LYS A 169 -26.43 1.02 0.68
CA LYS A 169 -25.92 0.45 -0.59
C LYS A 169 -24.61 -0.30 -0.38
N VAL A 170 -23.68 0.26 0.41
CA VAL A 170 -22.40 -0.37 0.72
C VAL A 170 -22.58 -1.66 1.53
N LEU A 171 -23.53 -1.70 2.46
CA LEU A 171 -23.84 -2.88 3.26
C LEU A 171 -24.52 -4.01 2.45
N ASP A 172 -25.20 -3.66 1.36
CA ASP A 172 -25.87 -4.62 0.47
C ASP A 172 -24.90 -5.28 -0.54
N ILE A 173 -23.65 -4.80 -0.64
CA ILE A 173 -22.62 -5.39 -1.52
C ILE A 173 -22.28 -6.82 -1.06
N ARG A 174 -22.38 -7.77 -1.99
CA ARG A 174 -21.94 -9.17 -1.81
C ARG A 174 -20.62 -9.39 -2.53
N TYR A 175 -19.80 -10.25 -1.95
CA TYR A 175 -18.51 -10.60 -2.53
C TYR A 175 -18.71 -11.63 -3.65
N ASP A 176 -18.06 -11.38 -4.77
CA ASP A 176 -18.20 -12.18 -6.00
C ASP A 176 -16.94 -12.99 -6.29
N ALA A 177 -15.77 -12.36 -6.18
CA ALA A 177 -14.48 -12.96 -6.46
C ALA A 177 -13.37 -12.26 -5.65
N GLY A 178 -12.23 -12.93 -5.48
CA GLY A 178 -11.04 -12.32 -4.89
C GLY A 178 -9.74 -12.73 -5.58
N TYR A 179 -8.71 -11.91 -5.37
CA TYR A 179 -7.34 -12.18 -5.81
C TYR A 179 -6.34 -11.78 -4.74
N GLN A 180 -5.50 -12.73 -4.34
CA GLN A 180 -4.47 -12.52 -3.35
C GLN A 180 -3.11 -12.35 -4.02
N VAL A 181 -2.45 -11.23 -3.73
CA VAL A 181 -1.07 -10.95 -4.14
C VAL A 181 -0.09 -11.64 -3.20
N GLU A 182 1.04 -12.07 -3.75
CA GLU A 182 2.10 -12.72 -2.99
C GLU A 182 2.70 -11.84 -1.88
N PRO A 183 3.13 -12.41 -0.73
CA PRO A 183 3.21 -13.84 -0.44
C PRO A 183 1.84 -14.51 -0.32
N ALA A 184 1.63 -15.60 -1.08
CA ALA A 184 0.38 -16.35 -1.11
C ALA A 184 0.16 -17.06 0.23
N GLY A 185 -1.06 -16.96 0.78
CA GLY A 185 -1.40 -17.32 2.16
C GLY A 185 -1.96 -16.14 2.94
N GLU A 186 -2.43 -16.30 4.19
CA GLU A 186 -3.25 -15.30 4.92
C GLU A 186 -2.61 -13.91 5.13
N ARG A 187 -1.36 -13.70 4.71
CA ARG A 187 -0.57 -12.48 4.94
C ARG A 187 -0.48 -11.54 3.73
N GLY A 188 -0.72 -12.00 2.50
CA GLY A 188 -0.62 -11.16 1.30
C GLY A 188 -1.73 -10.10 1.21
N VAL A 189 -1.52 -9.02 0.45
CA VAL A 189 -2.60 -8.08 0.10
C VAL A 189 -3.65 -8.83 -0.71
N ALA A 190 -4.94 -8.66 -0.42
CA ALA A 190 -6.01 -9.27 -1.19
C ALA A 190 -6.96 -8.21 -1.75
N TYR A 191 -7.40 -8.42 -2.98
CA TYR A 191 -8.38 -7.60 -3.68
C TYR A 191 -9.67 -8.40 -3.81
N PHE A 192 -10.79 -7.75 -3.62
CA PHE A 192 -12.11 -8.34 -3.72
C PHE A 192 -12.97 -7.56 -4.68
N LEU A 193 -13.75 -8.31 -5.46
CA LEU A 193 -14.84 -7.82 -6.29
C LEU A 193 -16.15 -8.11 -5.58
N GLY A 194 -17.10 -7.19 -5.73
CA GLY A 194 -18.46 -7.41 -5.28
C GLY A 194 -19.48 -6.66 -6.12
N SER A 195 -20.73 -7.08 -5.98
CA SER A 195 -21.88 -6.50 -6.65
C SER A 195 -23.08 -6.51 -5.72
N ILE A 196 -24.10 -5.73 -6.08
CA ILE A 196 -25.36 -5.70 -5.34
C ILE A 196 -26.36 -6.53 -6.15
N PRO A 197 -26.96 -7.60 -5.59
CA PRO A 197 -27.86 -8.49 -6.34
C PRO A 197 -29.04 -7.79 -7.01
N SER A 198 -29.53 -6.68 -6.44
CA SER A 198 -30.66 -5.91 -6.97
C SER A 198 -30.27 -4.89 -8.06
N THR A 199 -28.99 -4.67 -8.33
CA THR A 199 -28.52 -3.72 -9.36
C THR A 199 -27.46 -4.37 -10.27
N PRO A 200 -27.89 -5.21 -11.23
CA PRO A 200 -26.99 -5.84 -12.18
C PRO A 200 -26.16 -4.81 -12.96
N GLY A 201 -24.90 -5.15 -13.24
CA GLY A 201 -23.97 -4.30 -14.00
C GLY A 201 -23.20 -3.28 -13.17
N GLU A 202 -23.52 -3.11 -11.88
CA GLU A 202 -22.70 -2.31 -10.97
C GLU A 202 -21.74 -3.20 -10.17
N TYR A 203 -20.44 -2.93 -10.33
CA TYR A 203 -19.37 -3.63 -9.63
C TYR A 203 -18.57 -2.70 -8.75
N TYR A 204 -18.10 -3.24 -7.65
CA TYR A 204 -17.33 -2.56 -6.63
C TYR A 204 -16.09 -3.39 -6.33
N TRP A 205 -15.00 -2.71 -5.95
CA TRP A 205 -13.80 -3.38 -5.49
C TRP A 205 -13.34 -2.81 -4.16
N ARG A 206 -12.68 -3.64 -3.38
CA ARG A 206 -11.93 -3.20 -2.20
C ARG A 206 -10.66 -4.02 -2.06
N ARG A 207 -9.73 -3.55 -1.25
CA ARG A 207 -8.56 -4.31 -0.87
C ARG A 207 -8.45 -4.44 0.64
N VAL A 208 -7.69 -5.43 1.06
CA VAL A 208 -7.20 -5.55 2.42
C VAL A 208 -5.70 -5.69 2.38
N ASP A 209 -5.03 -4.75 3.06
CA ASP A 209 -3.58 -4.72 3.13
C ASP A 209 -3.06 -5.87 4.01
N LYS A 210 -1.75 -6.14 3.91
CA LYS A 210 -1.07 -7.12 4.76
C LYS A 210 -1.23 -6.74 6.23
N THR A 211 -1.53 -7.72 7.08
CA THR A 211 -1.67 -7.51 8.53
C THR A 211 -0.60 -8.26 9.29
N ASP A 212 0.05 -7.57 10.23
CA ASP A 212 1.17 -8.10 11.01
C ASP A 212 0.74 -8.76 12.33
N TYR A 213 -0.53 -9.13 12.51
CA TYR A 213 -1.06 -9.70 13.76
C TYR A 213 -0.59 -11.15 14.05
N GLY A 214 0.64 -11.51 13.66
CA GLY A 214 1.30 -12.75 14.05
C GLY A 214 0.82 -14.02 13.33
N ASP A 215 1.65 -15.05 13.39
CA ASP A 215 1.28 -16.43 13.09
C ASP A 215 0.03 -16.80 13.94
N ASN A 216 -1.12 -17.07 13.29
CA ASN A 216 -2.45 -17.43 13.87
C ASN A 216 -3.50 -16.33 14.10
N SER A 217 -3.29 -15.10 13.63
CA SER A 217 -4.39 -14.13 13.56
C SER A 217 -5.42 -14.53 12.49
N ARG A 218 -6.50 -15.20 12.89
CA ARG A 218 -7.66 -15.50 12.02
C ARG A 218 -8.43 -14.25 11.55
N VAL A 219 -8.13 -13.08 12.11
CA VAL A 219 -8.87 -11.83 11.85
C VAL A 219 -7.90 -10.73 11.46
N ARG A 220 -8.02 -10.23 10.24
CA ARG A 220 -7.28 -9.05 9.78
C ARG A 220 -7.67 -7.81 10.57
N ASN A 221 -6.70 -6.93 10.82
CA ASN A 221 -6.95 -5.59 11.37
C ASN A 221 -8.09 -4.91 10.59
N PRO A 222 -9.18 -4.47 11.25
CA PRO A 222 -10.23 -3.70 10.60
C PRO A 222 -9.71 -2.47 9.84
N ALA A 223 -8.66 -1.82 10.35
CA ALA A 223 -8.05 -0.65 9.73
C ALA A 223 -7.26 -0.96 8.43
N SER A 224 -6.96 -2.24 8.15
CA SER A 224 -6.27 -2.64 6.91
C SER A 224 -7.22 -2.82 5.73
N TRP A 225 -8.53 -2.76 5.96
CA TRP A 225 -9.52 -2.82 4.89
C TRP A 225 -9.75 -1.45 4.28
N SER A 226 -9.72 -1.37 2.95
CA SER A 226 -10.18 -0.18 2.23
C SER A 226 -11.71 -0.13 2.20
N GLN A 227 -12.25 1.05 1.89
CA GLN A 227 -13.64 1.19 1.47
C GLN A 227 -13.92 0.40 0.18
N TRP A 228 -15.19 0.12 -0.08
CA TRP A 228 -15.66 -0.27 -1.41
C TRP A 228 -15.63 0.93 -2.34
N LEU A 229 -15.05 0.75 -3.53
CA LEU A 229 -14.97 1.76 -4.58
C LEU A 229 -15.69 1.23 -5.82
N LYS A 230 -16.53 2.06 -6.43
CA LYS A 230 -17.23 1.71 -7.67
C LYS A 230 -16.23 1.52 -8.82
N ILE A 231 -16.48 0.52 -9.65
CA ILE A 231 -15.76 0.32 -10.91
C ILE A 231 -16.49 1.13 -11.98
N ASP A 232 -15.93 2.28 -12.34
CA ASP A 232 -16.47 3.16 -13.37
C ASP A 232 -16.00 2.74 -14.77
N ALA A 233 -16.26 1.48 -15.11
CA ALA A 233 -16.08 0.94 -16.45
C ALA A 233 -17.39 0.27 -16.88
N PRO A 234 -17.78 0.38 -18.17
CA PRO A 234 -18.99 -0.24 -18.70
C PRO A 234 -18.78 -1.75 -18.90
N LEU A 235 -18.51 -2.48 -17.80
CA LEU A 235 -18.39 -3.93 -17.80
C LEU A 235 -19.76 -4.55 -18.07
N GLN A 236 -19.82 -5.48 -19.03
CA GLN A 236 -21.06 -6.13 -19.45
C GLN A 236 -20.91 -7.65 -19.41
N PRO A 237 -20.80 -8.25 -18.21
CA PRO A 237 -20.68 -9.70 -18.07
C PRO A 237 -21.91 -10.42 -18.63
N MET A 238 -21.66 -11.53 -19.30
CA MET A 238 -22.67 -12.47 -19.75
C MET A 238 -23.49 -12.95 -18.55
N GLN A 239 -24.81 -13.08 -18.75
CA GLN A 239 -25.73 -13.48 -17.69
C GLN A 239 -25.30 -14.82 -17.07
N GLY A 240 -25.33 -14.90 -15.73
CA GLY A 240 -24.93 -16.10 -14.99
C GLY A 240 -23.42 -16.30 -14.85
N THR A 241 -22.61 -15.35 -15.33
CA THR A 241 -21.15 -15.35 -15.11
C THR A 241 -20.72 -14.34 -14.07
N VAL A 242 -19.66 -14.68 -13.34
CA VAL A 242 -19.05 -13.80 -12.34
C VAL A 242 -17.78 -13.20 -12.96
N PRO A 243 -17.60 -11.86 -12.98
CA PRO A 243 -16.36 -11.27 -13.42
C PRO A 243 -15.19 -11.67 -12.52
N ALA A 244 -14.00 -11.78 -13.10
CA ALA A 244 -12.79 -12.08 -12.37
C ALA A 244 -12.05 -10.80 -12.00
N ILE A 245 -11.37 -10.80 -10.85
CA ILE A 245 -10.45 -9.73 -10.43
C ILE A 245 -9.03 -10.30 -10.37
N VAL A 246 -8.04 -9.52 -10.79
CA VAL A 246 -6.64 -9.94 -10.79
C VAL A 246 -5.72 -8.74 -10.62
N TYR A 247 -4.66 -8.90 -9.82
CA TYR A 247 -3.58 -7.93 -9.72
C TYR A 247 -2.40 -8.42 -10.54
N PHE A 248 -2.02 -7.66 -11.56
CA PHE A 248 -0.95 -8.02 -12.48
C PHE A 248 -0.20 -6.77 -12.93
N ALA A 249 1.12 -6.89 -13.11
CA ALA A 249 1.96 -5.79 -13.61
C ALA A 249 1.76 -4.44 -12.86
N ASN A 250 1.61 -4.52 -11.53
CA ASN A 250 1.35 -3.39 -10.62
C ASN A 250 0.02 -2.64 -10.89
N ARG A 251 -0.97 -3.33 -11.45
CA ARG A 251 -2.30 -2.79 -11.74
C ARG A 251 -3.38 -3.78 -11.36
N LEU A 252 -4.54 -3.23 -11.01
CA LEU A 252 -5.75 -4.01 -10.79
C LEU A 252 -6.52 -4.12 -12.11
N HIS A 253 -6.94 -5.33 -12.42
CA HIS A 253 -7.75 -5.64 -13.59
C HIS A 253 -9.02 -6.38 -13.17
N VAL A 254 -10.11 -6.12 -13.89
CA VAL A 254 -11.37 -6.84 -13.80
C VAL A 254 -11.75 -7.33 -15.19
N LEU A 255 -12.10 -8.61 -15.30
CA LEU A 255 -12.33 -9.29 -16.57
C LEU A 255 -13.72 -9.91 -16.59
N CYS A 256 -14.41 -9.78 -17.71
CA CYS A 256 -15.63 -10.53 -17.97
C CYS A 256 -15.74 -10.95 -19.43
N ILE A 257 -16.58 -11.96 -19.68
CA ILE A 257 -17.02 -12.28 -21.04
C ILE A 257 -18.27 -11.46 -21.31
N HIS A 258 -18.25 -10.70 -22.40
CA HIS A 258 -19.41 -9.99 -22.91
C HIS A 258 -19.98 -10.74 -24.11
N GLU A 259 -21.29 -10.97 -24.09
CA GLU A 259 -22.03 -11.62 -25.18
C GLU A 259 -23.01 -10.62 -25.80
N TYR A 260 -22.95 -10.46 -27.12
CA TYR A 260 -23.84 -9.59 -27.86
C TYR A 260 -24.24 -10.24 -29.19
N PRO A 261 -25.44 -9.93 -29.71
CA PRO A 261 -25.90 -10.47 -31.00
C PRO A 261 -25.10 -9.83 -32.14
N SER A 262 -24.63 -10.64 -33.10
CA SER A 262 -23.96 -10.16 -34.31
C SER A 262 -24.83 -10.22 -35.55
N ASP A 263 -25.50 -11.36 -35.79
CA ASP A 263 -26.25 -11.65 -37.01
C ASP A 263 -27.42 -12.59 -36.73
N ALA A 264 -28.37 -12.74 -37.66
CA ALA A 264 -29.40 -13.78 -37.61
C ALA A 264 -29.01 -14.95 -38.52
N ILE A 265 -29.06 -16.17 -37.98
CA ILE A 265 -28.92 -17.42 -38.73
C ILE A 265 -30.32 -17.98 -38.98
N ASN A 266 -30.61 -18.34 -40.23
CA ASN A 266 -31.83 -19.08 -40.55
C ASN A 266 -31.65 -20.55 -40.16
N VAL A 267 -32.39 -21.00 -39.16
CA VAL A 267 -32.50 -22.40 -38.77
C VAL A 267 -33.84 -22.90 -39.28
N GLY A 268 -33.83 -23.61 -40.40
CA GLY A 268 -35.02 -24.20 -41.01
C GLY A 268 -34.97 -25.73 -41.02
N SER A 269 -36.10 -26.36 -40.73
CA SER A 269 -36.45 -27.71 -41.20
C SER A 269 -37.64 -27.61 -42.16
N GLU A 270 -37.99 -28.69 -42.88
CA GLU A 270 -38.94 -28.72 -44.02
C GLU A 270 -40.34 -28.11 -43.79
N VAL A 271 -40.66 -27.64 -42.58
CA VAL A 271 -41.98 -27.11 -42.20
C VAL A 271 -41.94 -25.61 -41.81
N GLY A 272 -40.78 -24.95 -41.81
CA GLY A 272 -40.68 -23.49 -41.61
C GLY A 272 -39.28 -22.96 -41.29
N THR A 273 -39.04 -21.68 -41.59
CA THR A 273 -37.77 -20.97 -41.30
C THR A 273 -37.87 -20.21 -39.98
N LEU A 274 -37.05 -20.55 -39.00
CA LEU A 274 -36.90 -19.77 -37.77
C LEU A 274 -35.57 -19.00 -37.83
N ALA A 275 -35.60 -17.70 -37.57
CA ALA A 275 -34.37 -16.91 -37.43
C ALA A 275 -33.87 -16.99 -35.98
N GLN A 276 -32.63 -17.47 -35.78
CA GLN A 276 -31.96 -17.51 -34.48
C GLN A 276 -30.80 -16.52 -34.47
N ALA A 277 -30.65 -15.74 -33.40
CA ALA A 277 -29.52 -14.83 -33.25
C ALA A 277 -28.20 -15.61 -33.08
N LYS A 278 -27.19 -15.26 -33.89
CA LYS A 278 -25.79 -15.60 -33.68
C LYS A 278 -25.21 -14.62 -32.68
N ASN A 279 -24.82 -15.14 -31.51
CA ASN A 279 -24.13 -14.34 -30.51
C ASN A 279 -22.62 -14.44 -30.72
N ILE A 280 -21.93 -13.30 -30.59
CA ILE A 280 -20.47 -13.24 -30.50
C ILE A 280 -20.09 -12.98 -29.05
N ARG A 281 -18.98 -13.59 -28.63
CA ARG A 281 -18.40 -13.41 -27.30
C ARG A 281 -17.05 -12.71 -27.40
N GLU A 282 -16.86 -11.69 -26.58
CA GLU A 282 -15.59 -10.97 -26.42
C GLU A 282 -15.16 -10.96 -24.96
N LEU A 283 -13.85 -10.86 -24.74
CA LEU A 283 -13.24 -10.65 -23.44
C LEU A 283 -13.12 -9.15 -23.20
N GLN A 284 -13.73 -8.65 -22.15
CA GLN A 284 -13.52 -7.29 -21.66
C GLN A 284 -12.51 -7.32 -20.51
N ILE A 285 -11.49 -6.46 -20.57
CA ILE A 285 -10.55 -6.24 -19.46
C ILE A 285 -10.58 -4.76 -19.08
N ALA A 286 -11.17 -4.46 -17.93
CA ALA A 286 -11.11 -3.15 -17.29
C ALA A 286 -9.85 -3.06 -16.43
N THR A 287 -9.08 -1.98 -16.58
CA THR A 287 -7.82 -1.74 -15.85
C THR A 287 -7.86 -0.44 -15.08
N LEU A 288 -7.50 -0.49 -13.80
CA LEU A 288 -7.39 0.70 -12.96
C LEU A 288 -6.08 1.46 -13.29
N ARG A 289 -6.23 2.73 -13.69
CA ARG A 289 -5.11 3.64 -13.94
C ARG A 289 -4.63 4.29 -12.65
N PRO A 290 -3.40 4.85 -12.62
CA PRO A 290 -2.85 5.47 -11.40
C PRO A 290 -3.62 6.73 -10.98
N ASN A 291 -4.36 7.34 -11.89
CA ASN A 291 -5.25 8.49 -11.62
C ASN A 291 -6.62 8.07 -11.04
N GLY A 292 -6.85 6.78 -10.79
CA GLY A 292 -8.11 6.26 -10.24
C GLY A 292 -9.20 5.97 -11.27
N GLN A 293 -9.00 6.31 -12.55
CA GLN A 293 -9.97 6.02 -13.61
C GLN A 293 -9.81 4.59 -14.15
N TRP A 294 -10.92 4.00 -14.58
CA TRP A 294 -10.89 2.71 -15.26
C TRP A 294 -10.83 2.89 -16.77
N ASN A 295 -10.12 1.97 -17.43
CA ASN A 295 -10.09 1.89 -18.89
C ASN A 295 -10.41 0.46 -19.31
N ILE A 296 -11.37 0.30 -20.21
CA ILE A 296 -11.77 -0.98 -20.75
C ILE A 296 -11.14 -1.19 -22.13
N ARG A 297 -10.75 -2.43 -22.40
CA ARG A 297 -10.34 -2.91 -23.71
C ARG A 297 -11.06 -4.23 -23.98
N ASN A 298 -11.37 -4.47 -25.24
CA ASN A 298 -12.15 -5.62 -25.66
C ASN A 298 -11.30 -6.46 -26.62
N TRP A 299 -11.39 -7.78 -26.49
CA TRP A 299 -10.69 -8.73 -27.34
C TRP A 299 -11.66 -9.79 -27.86
N PRO A 300 -11.72 -10.04 -29.18
CA PRO A 300 -12.51 -11.13 -29.71
C PRO A 300 -11.91 -12.46 -29.25
N VAL A 301 -12.76 -13.36 -28.74
CA VAL A 301 -12.32 -14.67 -28.22
C VAL A 301 -12.53 -15.77 -29.25
N GLY A 302 -13.41 -15.60 -30.24
CA GLY A 302 -13.61 -16.53 -31.36
C GLY A 302 -14.22 -17.90 -31.00
N ILE A 303 -14.32 -18.22 -29.71
CA ILE A 303 -14.86 -19.47 -29.17
C ILE A 303 -16.01 -19.21 -28.19
N ASN A 304 -16.88 -20.20 -27.99
CA ASN A 304 -17.96 -20.14 -27.01
C ASN A 304 -17.42 -20.37 -25.60
N VAL A 305 -17.34 -19.29 -24.81
CA VAL A 305 -16.82 -19.28 -23.43
C VAL A 305 -17.94 -19.12 -22.41
N ASP A 306 -17.98 -19.99 -21.41
CA ASP A 306 -19.01 -20.04 -20.37
C ASP A 306 -18.60 -19.27 -19.09
N GLY A 307 -17.32 -18.94 -18.95
CA GLY A 307 -16.81 -18.15 -17.83
C GLY A 307 -15.33 -17.83 -17.98
N VAL A 308 -14.85 -16.87 -17.19
CA VAL A 308 -13.45 -16.43 -17.22
C VAL A 308 -12.89 -16.31 -15.82
N PHE A 309 -11.63 -16.68 -15.65
CA PHE A 309 -10.83 -16.27 -14.51
C PHE A 309 -9.42 -15.90 -14.95
N ALA A 310 -8.69 -15.18 -14.12
CA ALA A 310 -7.36 -14.71 -14.48
C ALA A 310 -6.40 -14.81 -13.29
N ALA A 311 -5.14 -15.09 -13.61
CA ALA A 311 -4.07 -15.11 -12.63
C ALA A 311 -2.74 -14.71 -13.28
N GLU A 312 -1.87 -14.09 -12.48
CA GLU A 312 -0.47 -13.93 -12.85
C GLU A 312 0.20 -15.31 -12.94
N LEU A 313 0.82 -15.59 -14.08
CA LEU A 313 1.61 -16.80 -14.34
C LEU A 313 3.07 -16.51 -14.03
N ARG A 314 3.67 -17.33 -13.18
CA ARG A 314 5.09 -17.26 -12.79
C ARG A 314 5.81 -18.56 -13.15
N ASN A 315 7.09 -18.44 -13.48
CA ASN A 315 8.01 -19.53 -13.80
C ASN A 315 7.60 -20.40 -14.99
N ASP A 316 7.37 -19.79 -16.14
CA ASP A 316 7.55 -20.51 -17.39
C ASP A 316 9.06 -20.72 -17.57
N LEU A 317 9.53 -21.97 -17.70
CA LEU A 317 10.97 -22.30 -17.82
C LEU A 317 11.66 -21.59 -19.00
N GLN A 318 10.89 -20.94 -19.88
CA GLN A 318 11.34 -20.23 -21.08
C GLN A 318 11.29 -18.69 -20.99
N ASP A 319 10.57 -18.08 -20.02
CA ASP A 319 10.43 -16.61 -19.93
C ASP A 319 10.35 -16.11 -18.48
N PRO A 320 11.32 -15.30 -18.01
CA PRO A 320 11.33 -14.78 -16.64
C PRO A 320 10.30 -13.67 -16.40
N ALA A 321 9.71 -13.08 -17.45
CA ALA A 321 8.71 -12.03 -17.27
C ALA A 321 7.35 -12.64 -16.90
N PRO A 322 6.70 -12.19 -15.81
CA PRO A 322 5.37 -12.67 -15.46
C PRO A 322 4.37 -12.27 -16.56
N LYS A 323 3.51 -13.21 -16.93
CA LYS A 323 2.44 -13.05 -17.92
C LYS A 323 1.08 -13.08 -17.23
N LEU A 324 0.08 -12.43 -17.80
CA LEU A 324 -1.29 -12.59 -17.34
C LEU A 324 -1.91 -13.77 -18.07
N GLY A 325 -2.26 -14.83 -17.33
CA GLY A 325 -3.02 -15.95 -17.85
C GLY A 325 -4.51 -15.69 -17.70
N VAL A 326 -5.22 -15.59 -18.81
CA VAL A 326 -6.69 -15.50 -18.83
C VAL A 326 -7.23 -16.86 -19.21
N PHE A 327 -7.94 -17.50 -18.30
CA PHE A 327 -8.48 -18.84 -18.45
C PHE A 327 -9.95 -18.78 -18.82
N THR A 328 -10.30 -19.38 -19.95
CA THR A 328 -11.68 -19.41 -20.46
C THR A 328 -12.24 -20.82 -20.29
N ARG A 329 -13.38 -20.94 -19.63
CA ARG A 329 -14.09 -22.21 -19.45
C ARG A 329 -15.01 -22.44 -20.63
N THR A 330 -14.97 -23.64 -21.20
CA THR A 330 -15.84 -24.07 -22.31
C THR A 330 -16.42 -25.45 -21.99
N SER A 331 -17.37 -25.92 -22.79
CA SER A 331 -17.90 -27.30 -22.70
C SER A 331 -16.85 -28.39 -22.91
N LYS A 332 -15.73 -28.07 -23.58
CA LYS A 332 -14.64 -29.02 -23.89
C LYS A 332 -13.50 -29.00 -22.88
N GLY A 333 -13.45 -28.01 -21.98
CA GLY A 333 -12.37 -27.83 -21.02
C GLY A 333 -12.02 -26.37 -20.76
N ILE A 334 -10.81 -26.14 -20.24
CA ILE A 334 -10.27 -24.81 -19.94
C ILE A 334 -9.17 -24.48 -20.95
N ASN A 335 -9.31 -23.33 -21.61
CA ASN A 335 -8.27 -22.76 -22.48
C ASN A 335 -7.56 -21.62 -21.76
N VAL A 336 -6.35 -21.26 -22.17
CA VAL A 336 -5.62 -20.09 -21.65
C VAL A 336 -5.20 -19.16 -22.78
N ILE A 337 -5.36 -17.85 -22.54
CA ILE A 337 -4.81 -16.79 -23.38
C ILE A 337 -3.80 -16.03 -22.53
N ARG A 338 -2.53 -15.99 -22.96
CA ARG A 338 -1.50 -15.23 -22.24
C ARG A 338 -1.43 -13.80 -22.77
N PHE A 339 -1.30 -12.85 -21.85
CA PHE A 339 -1.08 -11.44 -22.15
C PHE A 339 0.25 -10.96 -21.59
N SER A 340 0.91 -10.08 -22.33
CA SER A 340 2.08 -9.34 -21.86
C SER A 340 1.71 -8.28 -20.81
N LYS A 341 2.72 -7.65 -20.18
CA LYS A 341 2.53 -6.55 -19.20
C LYS A 341 1.73 -5.35 -19.73
N ILE A 342 1.68 -5.17 -21.06
CA ILE A 342 0.94 -4.08 -21.71
C ILE A 342 -0.46 -4.53 -22.22
N LEU A 343 -0.89 -5.73 -21.83
CA LEU A 343 -2.11 -6.40 -22.29
C LEU A 343 -2.13 -6.63 -23.80
N GLN A 344 -0.99 -7.01 -24.40
CA GLN A 344 -0.98 -7.56 -25.76
C GLN A 344 -1.15 -9.07 -25.67
N ALA A 345 -2.13 -9.62 -26.40
CA ALA A 345 -2.32 -11.06 -26.50
C ALA A 345 -1.09 -11.70 -27.17
N LEU A 346 -0.54 -12.74 -26.54
CA LEU A 346 0.61 -13.49 -27.03
C LEU A 346 0.21 -14.79 -27.72
N ASP A 347 -0.92 -15.37 -27.29
CA ASP A 347 -1.46 -16.63 -27.79
C ASP A 347 -2.81 -16.40 -28.48
N SER A 348 -3.16 -17.26 -29.45
CA SER A 348 -4.50 -17.29 -30.05
C SER A 348 -5.47 -18.09 -29.15
N PRO A 349 -6.77 -17.74 -29.09
CA PRO A 349 -7.75 -18.44 -28.24
C PRO A 349 -7.91 -19.95 -28.51
N GLU A 350 -7.47 -20.42 -29.68
CA GLU A 350 -7.69 -21.79 -30.17
C GLU A 350 -6.60 -22.80 -29.79
N ASP A 351 -5.44 -22.35 -29.28
CA ASP A 351 -4.21 -23.16 -29.33
C ASP A 351 -3.74 -23.83 -28.02
N ILE A 352 -4.41 -23.64 -26.88
CA ILE A 352 -3.89 -24.16 -25.59
C ILE A 352 -4.98 -24.82 -24.74
N ILE A 353 -5.18 -26.13 -24.94
CA ILE A 353 -5.89 -26.99 -23.97
C ILE A 353 -4.91 -27.27 -22.83
N ILE A 354 -5.20 -26.78 -21.63
CA ILE A 354 -4.41 -27.18 -20.47
C ILE A 354 -4.97 -28.47 -19.88
N SER A 355 -4.33 -29.60 -20.16
CA SER A 355 -4.55 -30.83 -19.40
C SER A 355 -3.69 -30.80 -18.11
N GLY A 356 -4.32 -30.84 -16.94
CA GLY A 356 -3.62 -31.10 -15.67
C GLY A 356 -3.27 -29.89 -14.79
N VAL A 357 -3.89 -28.71 -14.98
CA VAL A 357 -3.75 -27.62 -13.98
C VAL A 357 -4.71 -27.85 -12.82
N ALA A 358 -4.17 -28.36 -11.72
CA ALA A 358 -4.79 -28.27 -10.40
C ALA A 358 -4.47 -26.89 -9.81
N TYR A 359 -5.48 -26.06 -9.61
CA TYR A 359 -5.35 -24.81 -8.88
C TYR A 359 -6.05 -24.95 -7.53
N ASN A 360 -5.30 -24.67 -6.45
CA ASN A 360 -5.86 -24.69 -5.10
C ASN A 360 -6.72 -23.44 -4.90
N ASN A 361 -8.01 -23.52 -5.24
CA ASN A 361 -8.98 -22.55 -4.77
C ASN A 361 -9.04 -22.60 -3.25
N ARG A 362 -8.71 -21.48 -2.58
CA ARG A 362 -9.11 -21.31 -1.19
C ARG A 362 -10.54 -20.81 -1.18
N ASN A 363 -11.47 -21.71 -0.86
CA ASN A 363 -12.82 -21.32 -0.47
C ASN A 363 -12.80 -20.94 1.02
N PHE A 364 -13.61 -19.97 1.42
CA PHE A 364 -13.80 -19.58 2.82
C PHE A 364 -15.10 -20.22 3.34
N PRO A 365 -15.06 -21.48 3.81
CA PRO A 365 -16.26 -22.29 4.06
C PRO A 365 -17.19 -21.73 5.15
N ASP A 366 -16.68 -20.87 6.02
CA ASP A 366 -17.40 -20.45 7.23
C ASP A 366 -18.38 -19.28 7.00
N TYR A 367 -18.33 -18.56 5.87
CA TYR A 367 -19.16 -17.36 5.66
C TYR A 367 -19.70 -17.18 4.24
N TYR A 368 -18.90 -17.41 3.21
CA TYR A 368 -19.29 -17.32 1.80
C TYR A 368 -18.32 -18.13 0.93
N ASP A 369 -18.83 -18.98 0.03
CA ASP A 369 -18.02 -19.65 -0.98
C ASP A 369 -17.61 -18.68 -2.10
N ILE A 370 -16.63 -17.82 -1.81
CA ILE A 370 -16.05 -16.89 -2.78
C ILE A 370 -14.72 -17.47 -3.28
N PRO A 371 -14.51 -17.61 -4.59
CA PRO A 371 -13.22 -18.03 -5.12
C PRO A 371 -12.19 -16.91 -4.93
N VAL A 372 -11.13 -17.20 -4.17
CA VAL A 372 -9.96 -16.32 -4.06
C VAL A 372 -8.77 -16.96 -4.75
N LEU A 373 -8.39 -16.38 -5.89
CA LEU A 373 -7.26 -16.83 -6.70
C LEU A 373 -5.94 -16.23 -6.20
N GLN A 374 -4.84 -16.87 -6.55
CA GLN A 374 -3.48 -16.47 -6.24
C GLN A 374 -2.61 -16.61 -7.49
N PRO A 375 -1.40 -16.00 -7.55
CA PRO A 375 -0.45 -16.27 -8.63
C PRO A 375 -0.27 -17.77 -8.83
N LEU A 376 -0.29 -18.19 -10.09
CA LEU A 376 -0.13 -19.58 -10.46
C LEU A 376 1.33 -19.80 -10.82
N VAL A 377 1.95 -20.77 -10.15
CA VAL A 377 3.26 -21.28 -10.51
C VAL A 377 3.05 -22.46 -11.45
N TRP A 378 3.65 -22.41 -12.64
CA TRP A 378 3.61 -23.55 -13.56
C TRP A 378 4.23 -24.79 -12.90
N GLN A 379 3.51 -25.92 -12.93
CA GLN A 379 4.06 -27.22 -12.59
C GLN A 379 4.14 -28.04 -13.88
N PRO A 380 5.32 -28.57 -14.25
CA PRO A 380 5.41 -29.46 -15.40
C PRO A 380 4.52 -30.69 -15.17
N PRO A 381 3.92 -31.26 -16.23
CA PRO A 381 3.13 -32.47 -16.09
C PRO A 381 3.99 -33.58 -15.49
N VAL A 382 3.47 -34.27 -14.46
CA VAL A 382 4.13 -35.44 -13.88
C VAL A 382 4.14 -36.54 -14.96
N PRO A 383 5.32 -37.04 -15.38
CA PRO A 383 5.37 -38.12 -16.35
C PRO A 383 4.65 -39.35 -15.78
N PRO A 384 3.96 -40.16 -16.61
CA PRO A 384 3.30 -41.36 -16.14
C PRO A 384 4.33 -42.25 -15.43
N VAL A 385 4.03 -42.64 -14.20
CA VAL A 385 4.83 -43.63 -13.46
C VAL A 385 4.65 -44.95 -14.20
N TYR A 386 5.64 -45.32 -15.02
CA TYR A 386 5.73 -46.68 -15.53
C TYR A 386 6.06 -47.58 -14.34
N ILE A 387 5.04 -48.26 -13.82
CA ILE A 387 5.22 -49.41 -12.94
C ILE A 387 5.75 -50.52 -13.86
N PHE A 388 7.05 -50.82 -13.76
CA PHE A 388 7.66 -51.98 -14.41
C PHE A 388 7.32 -53.27 -13.66
#